data_AF-A0AA47N5J8-F1
#
_entry.id   AF-A0AA47N5J8-F1
#
_cell.length_a   1.000
_cell.length_b   1.000
_cell.length_c   1.000
_cell.angle_alpha   90.00
_cell.angle_beta   90.00
_cell.angle_gamma   90.00
#
_symmetry.space_group_name_H-M   'P 1'
#
loop_
_entity.id
_entity.type
_entity.pdbx_description
1 polymer ?
#
loop_
_entity_poly.entity_id
_entity_poly.type
_entity_poly.pdbx_seq_one_letter_code
_entity_poly.pdbx_strand_id
1 'polypeptide(L)'
;MPRSLCQMVYYNYGTKVYNHVLGNLHTHLIHYKVDLDISGRENSFESIDVKYVNFTNPWNPNDTICAAKRCEGGGRVTLAVTRHKDIEASSTSLYNENDPWEPVVSFEKYIRQYNNNEKLSTRTFQTPPHLETQWASSCACSTSLMRIPLWHPGALSSFDRTRPETLSFRWTPDVIGHCVSDQPFSYNGSYAEV
;
A
#
# COMPACT_ATOMS: atom_id res chain seq x y z
N MET A 1 6.56 -13.95 43.17
CA MET A 1 7.68 -13.45 42.33
C MET A 1 7.26 -12.11 41.75
N PRO A 2 8.02 -11.02 41.94
CA PRO A 2 7.66 -9.73 41.37
C PRO A 2 7.94 -9.74 39.87
N ARG A 3 6.97 -9.31 39.06
CA ARG A 3 7.15 -9.05 37.63
C ARG A 3 8.09 -7.84 37.50
N SER A 4 9.34 -8.08 37.12
CA SER A 4 10.21 -7.01 36.64
C SER A 4 9.58 -6.43 35.37
N LEU A 5 9.16 -5.17 35.42
CA LEU A 5 8.77 -4.39 34.26
C LEU A 5 9.91 -4.47 33.23
N CYS A 6 9.60 -4.89 32.01
CA CYS A 6 10.55 -4.86 30.90
C CYS A 6 10.78 -3.39 30.55
N GLN A 7 11.80 -2.78 31.14
CA GLN A 7 12.16 -1.39 30.89
C GLN A 7 12.93 -1.34 29.57
N MET A 8 12.27 -0.93 28.49
CA MET A 8 12.93 -0.70 27.21
C MET A 8 13.91 0.47 27.36
N VAL A 9 15.18 0.23 27.05
CA VAL A 9 16.23 1.26 27.07
C VAL A 9 16.39 1.81 25.66
N TYR A 10 15.94 3.05 25.47
CA TYR A 10 16.02 3.77 24.19
C TYR A 10 17.33 4.57 24.08
N TYR A 11 17.93 4.55 22.89
CA TYR A 11 19.07 5.38 22.50
C TYR A 11 18.70 6.25 21.30
N ASN A 12 19.53 7.25 20.97
CA ASN A 12 19.29 8.15 19.84
C ASN A 12 19.24 7.45 18.47
N TYR A 13 19.81 6.25 18.34
CA TYR A 13 19.96 5.54 17.06
C TYR A 13 19.42 4.09 17.09
N GLY A 14 18.71 3.70 18.16
CA GLY A 14 18.22 2.33 18.30
C GLY A 14 17.81 1.95 19.72
N THR A 15 17.56 0.66 19.92
CA THR A 15 17.12 0.12 21.22
C THR A 15 17.88 -1.14 21.58
N LYS A 16 18.20 -1.33 22.87
CA LYS A 16 18.87 -2.56 23.32
C LYS A 16 17.92 -3.75 23.15
N VAL A 17 18.21 -4.65 22.20
CA VAL A 17 17.40 -5.85 21.96
C VAL A 17 17.96 -7.06 22.69
N TYR A 18 19.27 -7.11 22.97
CA TYR A 18 19.91 -8.16 23.78
C TYR A 18 21.11 -7.61 24.57
N ASN A 19 21.77 -8.44 25.38
CA ASN A 19 22.87 -8.02 26.27
C ASN A 19 23.95 -7.16 25.58
N HIS A 20 24.29 -7.52 24.33
CA HIS A 20 25.29 -6.85 23.50
C HIS A 20 24.79 -6.61 22.06
N VAL A 21 23.48 -6.48 21.87
CA VAL A 21 22.86 -6.28 20.54
C VAL A 21 21.96 -5.05 20.58
N LEU A 22 22.19 -4.14 19.63
CA LEU A 22 21.38 -2.95 19.38
C LEU A 22 20.50 -3.20 18.15
N GLY A 23 19.20 -3.02 18.29
CA GLY A 23 18.29 -2.95 17.16
C GLY A 23 18.36 -1.55 16.58
N ASN A 24 18.88 -1.43 15.36
CA ASN A 24 19.14 -0.14 14.72
C ASN A 24 17.82 0.51 14.26
N LEU A 25 17.73 1.82 14.44
CA LEU A 25 16.68 2.62 13.84
C LEU A 25 16.92 2.73 12.33
N HIS A 26 15.98 2.23 11.53
CA HIS A 26 16.08 2.31 10.07
C HIS A 26 14.67 2.40 9.46
N THR A 27 14.63 2.61 8.14
CA THR A 27 13.39 2.82 7.39
C THR A 27 13.37 1.84 6.23
N HIS A 28 12.25 1.17 5.99
CA HIS A 28 12.06 0.40 4.77
C HIS A 28 11.37 1.26 3.71
N LEU A 29 11.98 1.33 2.54
CA LEU A 29 11.47 2.02 1.38
C LEU A 29 11.25 1.00 0.28
N ILE A 30 10.01 0.88 -0.20
CA ILE A 30 9.64 -0.06 -1.27
C ILE A 30 9.04 0.74 -2.42
N HIS A 31 9.52 0.45 -3.63
CA HIS A 31 9.07 1.13 -4.83
C HIS A 31 8.25 0.21 -5.72
N TYR A 32 7.06 0.63 -6.10
CA TYR A 32 6.21 -0.09 -7.04
C TYR A 32 5.98 0.74 -8.30
N LYS A 33 6.38 0.18 -9.45
CA LYS A 33 5.92 0.65 -10.75
C LYS A 33 4.50 0.13 -10.98
N VAL A 34 3.58 1.07 -11.22
CA VAL A 34 2.15 0.79 -11.37
C VAL A 34 1.70 1.40 -12.69
N ASP A 35 1.81 0.60 -13.74
CA ASP A 35 1.33 0.96 -15.08
C ASP A 35 -0.16 0.60 -15.17
N LEU A 36 -1.03 1.61 -15.28
CA LEU A 36 -2.48 1.46 -15.28
C LEU A 36 -3.03 1.91 -16.63
N ASP A 37 -3.62 0.95 -17.35
CA ASP A 37 -4.37 1.20 -18.58
C ASP A 37 -5.88 1.06 -18.29
N ILE A 38 -6.49 2.12 -17.76
CA ILE A 38 -7.92 2.14 -17.43
C ILE A 38 -8.71 2.39 -18.72
N SER A 39 -9.38 1.36 -19.23
CA SER A 39 -10.14 1.42 -20.48
C SER A 39 -9.30 1.82 -21.72
N GLY A 40 -7.99 1.58 -21.67
CA GLY A 40 -7.04 1.96 -22.71
C GLY A 40 -5.80 2.65 -22.12
N ARG A 41 -4.86 3.04 -22.99
CA ARG A 41 -3.57 3.67 -22.61
C ARG A 41 -3.64 5.18 -22.40
N GLU A 42 -4.70 5.81 -22.89
CA GLU A 42 -4.90 7.26 -22.76
C GLU A 42 -5.66 7.54 -21.47
N ASN A 43 -4.93 7.91 -20.43
CA ASN A 43 -5.49 8.16 -19.11
C ASN A 43 -5.08 9.54 -18.58
N SER A 44 -5.81 10.03 -17.58
CA SER A 44 -5.50 11.24 -16.82
C SER A 44 -5.53 10.95 -15.33
N PHE A 45 -4.89 11.82 -14.53
CA PHE A 45 -4.85 11.68 -13.07
C PHE A 45 -5.55 12.85 -12.40
N GLU A 46 -6.44 12.52 -11.48
CA GLU A 46 -7.15 13.47 -10.63
C GLU A 46 -6.94 13.13 -9.16
N SER A 47 -6.75 14.14 -8.32
CA SER A 47 -6.76 14.00 -6.86
C SER A 47 -7.99 14.68 -6.27
N ILE A 48 -8.77 13.91 -5.52
CA ILE A 48 -9.98 14.37 -4.83
C ILE A 48 -9.65 14.55 -3.35
N ASP A 49 -9.96 15.71 -2.80
CA ASP A 49 -9.83 16.02 -1.38
C ASP A 49 -11.17 16.45 -0.79
N VAL A 50 -11.28 16.44 0.53
CA VAL A 50 -12.49 16.80 1.26
C VAL A 50 -12.19 17.98 2.18
N LYS A 51 -12.92 19.06 1.98
CA LYS A 51 -12.85 20.24 2.85
C LYS A 51 -14.20 20.49 3.51
N TYR A 52 -14.19 20.77 4.80
CA TYR A 52 -15.39 21.23 5.49
C TYR A 52 -15.72 22.66 5.05
N VAL A 53 -16.97 22.86 4.64
CA VAL A 53 -17.51 24.17 4.28
C VAL A 53 -18.77 24.43 5.09
N ASN A 54 -18.94 25.68 5.50
CA ASN A 54 -20.12 26.13 6.21
C ASN A 54 -21.09 26.69 5.17
N PHE A 55 -22.32 26.19 5.17
CA PHE A 55 -23.39 26.71 4.31
C PHE A 55 -24.70 26.82 5.11
N THR A 56 -25.56 27.74 4.73
CA THR A 56 -26.88 27.91 5.36
C THR A 56 -27.72 26.66 5.14
N ASN A 57 -28.38 26.19 6.19
CA ASN A 57 -29.24 25.03 6.13
C ASN A 57 -30.42 25.30 5.15
N PRO A 58 -30.55 24.53 4.05
CA PRO A 58 -31.61 24.75 3.06
C PRO A 58 -33.02 24.56 3.63
N TRP A 59 -33.16 23.84 4.75
CA TRP A 59 -34.44 23.57 5.41
C TRP A 59 -34.69 24.44 6.63
N ASN A 60 -33.70 25.21 7.10
CA ASN A 60 -33.85 26.22 8.15
C ASN A 60 -32.85 27.37 7.94
N PRO A 61 -33.27 28.51 7.34
CA PRO A 61 -32.36 29.61 7.01
C PRO A 61 -31.63 30.24 8.21
N ASN A 62 -32.10 30.02 9.44
CA ASN A 62 -31.49 30.54 10.66
C ASN A 62 -30.31 29.70 11.17
N ASP A 63 -30.12 28.49 10.64
CA ASP A 63 -29.05 27.58 11.04
C ASP A 63 -28.00 27.43 9.93
N THR A 64 -26.78 27.09 10.32
CA THR A 64 -25.69 26.74 9.39
C THR A 64 -25.24 25.31 9.62
N ILE A 65 -24.87 24.63 8.53
CA ILE A 65 -24.35 23.27 8.53
C ILE A 65 -22.91 23.32 8.06
N CYS A 66 -22.03 22.68 8.82
CA CYS A 66 -20.65 22.40 8.41
C CYS A 66 -20.63 21.00 7.78
N ALA A 67 -20.43 20.89 6.47
CA ALA A 67 -20.33 19.59 5.81
C ALA A 67 -19.08 19.47 4.95
N ALA A 68 -18.63 18.22 4.81
CA ALA A 68 -17.61 17.83 3.86
C ALA A 68 -18.08 18.14 2.43
N LYS A 69 -17.29 18.94 1.70
CA LYS A 69 -17.45 19.17 0.27
C LYS A 69 -16.21 18.70 -0.47
N ARG A 70 -16.41 18.11 -1.64
CA ARG A 70 -15.34 17.76 -2.58
C ARG A 70 -14.58 19.03 -2.96
N CYS A 71 -13.26 18.99 -2.82
CA CYS A 71 -12.34 20.03 -3.25
C CYS A 71 -11.21 19.42 -4.07
N GLU A 72 -10.71 20.19 -5.03
CA GLU A 72 -9.48 19.85 -5.76
C GLU A 72 -8.31 20.12 -4.83
N GLY A 73 -7.73 19.06 -4.26
CA GLY A 73 -6.67 19.15 -3.27
C GLY A 73 -5.28 19.03 -3.89
N GLY A 74 -4.33 19.83 -3.35
CA GLY A 74 -2.90 19.73 -3.60
C GLY A 74 -2.16 19.27 -2.34
N GLY A 75 -2.18 17.96 -2.06
CA GLY A 75 -1.45 17.37 -0.93
C GLY A 75 0.03 17.09 -1.25
N ARG A 76 0.89 17.11 -0.22
CA ARG A 76 2.32 16.74 -0.32
C ARG A 76 2.48 15.25 -0.69
N VAL A 77 3.43 14.95 -1.57
CA VAL A 77 3.36 13.80 -2.48
C VAL A 77 4.30 12.65 -2.10
N THR A 78 3.74 11.47 -1.83
CA THR A 78 4.41 10.14 -1.82
C THR A 78 4.27 9.38 -3.15
N LEU A 79 3.78 10.05 -4.18
CA LEU A 79 3.41 9.51 -5.48
C LEU A 79 4.02 10.30 -6.62
N ALA A 80 5.04 9.77 -7.28
CA ALA A 80 5.50 10.34 -8.54
C ALA A 80 4.63 9.87 -9.69
N VAL A 81 4.60 10.63 -10.78
CA VAL A 81 3.64 10.42 -11.84
C VAL A 81 4.30 10.84 -13.17
N THR A 82 4.76 9.86 -13.97
CA THR A 82 5.50 9.93 -15.24
C THR A 82 4.76 9.29 -16.44
N ARG A 83 5.00 9.79 -17.66
CA ARG A 83 4.52 9.15 -18.89
C ARG A 83 5.26 7.84 -19.16
N HIS A 84 4.55 6.80 -19.60
CA HIS A 84 5.18 5.52 -19.96
C HIS A 84 6.16 5.67 -21.13
N LYS A 85 7.33 5.05 -20.98
CA LYS A 85 8.34 4.86 -22.04
C LYS A 85 8.96 3.48 -21.87
N ASP A 86 9.16 2.77 -22.98
CA ASP A 86 9.73 1.41 -22.94
C ASP A 86 11.17 1.39 -22.41
N ILE A 87 11.91 2.49 -22.61
CA ILE A 87 13.27 2.68 -22.09
C ILE A 87 13.33 3.00 -20.59
N GLU A 88 12.19 3.29 -19.94
CA GLU A 88 12.07 3.57 -18.50
C GLU A 88 11.41 2.38 -17.78
N ALA A 89 11.91 1.17 -18.08
CA ALA A 89 11.32 -0.09 -17.62
C ALA A 89 11.38 -0.25 -16.09
N SER A 90 12.47 0.18 -15.46
CA SER A 90 12.70 0.11 -14.01
C SER A 90 13.03 1.48 -13.42
N SER A 91 12.87 1.62 -12.11
CA SER A 91 13.22 2.84 -11.36
C SER A 91 14.58 2.76 -10.67
N THR A 92 15.22 1.60 -10.70
CA THR A 92 16.52 1.30 -10.10
C THR A 92 17.20 0.19 -10.90
N SER A 93 18.44 -0.12 -10.55
CA SER A 93 19.24 -1.22 -11.10
C SER A 93 20.03 -1.91 -9.99
N LEU A 94 20.47 -3.15 -10.24
CA LEU A 94 21.37 -3.89 -9.35
C LEU A 94 22.65 -3.09 -9.04
N TYR A 95 23.12 -2.28 -9.99
CA TYR A 95 24.37 -1.53 -9.86
C TYR A 95 24.24 -0.27 -8.99
N ASN A 96 23.03 0.23 -8.76
CA ASN A 96 22.81 1.45 -8.00
C ASN A 96 23.18 1.31 -6.51
N GLU A 97 23.24 0.10 -5.98
CA GLU A 97 23.66 -0.15 -4.59
C GLU A 97 25.15 0.20 -4.39
N ASN A 98 25.98 -0.12 -5.39
CA ASN A 98 27.44 0.03 -5.29
C ASN A 98 27.94 1.41 -5.77
N ASP A 99 27.17 2.09 -6.62
CA ASP A 99 27.45 3.47 -7.03
C ASP A 99 26.18 4.33 -7.04
N PRO A 100 25.76 4.84 -5.87
CA PRO A 100 24.60 5.72 -5.76
C PRO A 100 24.87 7.15 -6.25
N TRP A 101 26.14 7.55 -6.46
CA TRP A 101 26.49 8.91 -6.89
C TRP A 101 26.36 9.08 -8.40
N GLU A 102 26.72 8.03 -9.15
CA GLU A 102 26.54 7.96 -10.61
C GLU A 102 25.67 6.76 -11.00
N PRO A 103 24.38 6.75 -10.65
CA PRO A 103 23.54 5.58 -10.84
C PRO A 103 23.22 5.34 -12.31
N VAL A 104 23.32 4.08 -12.73
CA VAL A 104 22.92 3.62 -14.08
C VAL A 104 21.47 4.01 -14.39
N VAL A 105 20.58 3.88 -13.40
CA VAL A 105 19.18 4.28 -13.49
C VAL A 105 18.88 5.34 -12.45
N SER A 106 18.40 6.51 -12.86
CA SER A 106 18.01 7.61 -11.96
C SER A 106 16.56 7.98 -12.17
N PHE A 107 15.70 7.62 -11.21
CA PHE A 107 14.26 7.88 -11.25
C PHE A 107 13.92 9.38 -11.32
N GLU A 108 14.75 10.24 -10.74
CA GLU A 108 14.55 11.69 -10.76
C GLU A 108 14.51 12.25 -12.20
N LYS A 109 15.26 11.64 -13.13
CA LYS A 109 15.27 12.03 -14.55
C LYS A 109 13.90 11.86 -15.19
N TYR A 110 13.07 10.92 -14.73
CA TYR A 110 11.75 10.66 -15.30
C TYR A 110 10.76 11.76 -14.93
N ILE A 111 10.91 12.33 -13.73
CA ILE A 111 10.03 13.41 -13.23
C ILE A 111 10.41 14.76 -13.86
N ARG A 112 11.71 15.09 -13.92
CA ARG A 112 12.19 16.40 -14.39
C ARG A 112 11.89 16.70 -15.85
N GLN A 113 11.70 15.67 -16.67
CA GLN A 113 11.37 15.82 -18.10
C GLN A 113 9.91 16.26 -18.33
N TYR A 114 9.09 16.34 -17.28
CA TYR A 114 7.65 16.46 -17.38
C TYR A 114 7.10 17.73 -16.73
N ASN A 115 7.36 18.89 -17.35
CA ASN A 115 6.81 20.20 -16.92
C ASN A 115 5.49 20.60 -17.63
N ASN A 116 4.83 19.69 -18.37
CA ASN A 116 3.57 19.98 -19.07
C ASN A 116 2.44 18.99 -18.66
N ASN A 117 1.72 19.35 -17.59
CA ASN A 117 0.28 19.10 -17.32
C ASN A 117 -0.43 17.72 -17.46
N GLU A 118 0.22 16.57 -17.71
CA GLU A 118 -0.48 15.27 -17.63
C GLU A 118 0.25 14.18 -16.80
N LYS A 119 -0.43 13.64 -15.81
CA LYS A 119 0.16 12.84 -14.73
C LYS A 119 -0.27 11.34 -14.90
N LEU A 120 0.62 10.34 -15.13
CA LEU A 120 0.39 8.88 -14.80
C LEU A 120 1.48 8.14 -13.96
N SER A 121 1.16 7.20 -13.05
CA SER A 121 1.80 7.01 -11.71
C SER A 121 3.01 6.04 -11.51
N THR A 122 3.92 6.37 -10.58
CA THR A 122 4.81 5.45 -9.83
C THR A 122 4.90 5.88 -8.35
N ARG A 123 4.56 4.98 -7.40
CA ARG A 123 4.40 5.33 -5.98
C ARG A 123 5.50 4.68 -5.13
N THR A 124 6.13 5.48 -4.26
CA THR A 124 7.08 4.98 -3.24
C THR A 124 6.33 4.84 -1.92
N PHE A 125 6.38 3.64 -1.33
CA PHE A 125 5.89 3.42 0.03
C PHE A 125 7.06 3.56 0.99
N GLN A 126 6.94 4.53 1.89
CA GLN A 126 7.79 4.65 3.05
C GLN A 126 7.05 4.08 4.24
N THR A 127 7.57 3.00 4.84
CA THR A 127 7.14 2.67 6.20
C THR A 127 7.78 3.67 7.16
N PRO A 128 7.12 4.06 8.26
CA PRO A 128 7.73 4.90 9.27
C PRO A 128 9.04 4.26 9.76
N PRO A 129 10.02 5.07 10.23
CA PRO A 129 11.21 4.51 10.85
C PRO A 129 10.79 3.59 12.00
N HIS A 130 11.35 2.39 12.05
CA HIS A 130 11.06 1.42 13.09
C HIS A 130 12.35 0.79 13.63
N LEU A 131 12.20 0.13 14.77
CA LEU A 131 13.29 -0.53 15.47
C LEU A 131 13.30 -2.01 15.08
N GLU A 132 14.47 -2.55 14.76
CA GLU A 132 14.63 -4.00 14.69
C GLU A 132 14.35 -4.62 16.06
N THR A 133 13.60 -5.72 16.07
CA THR A 133 13.31 -6.53 17.24
C THR A 133 14.02 -7.87 17.14
N GLN A 134 14.19 -8.59 18.25
CA GLN A 134 14.76 -9.95 18.22
C GLN A 134 13.97 -10.91 17.31
N TRP A 135 12.67 -10.66 17.14
CA TRP A 135 11.80 -11.40 16.22
C TRP A 135 10.97 -10.42 15.40
N ALA A 136 11.06 -10.51 14.07
CA ALA A 136 10.19 -9.79 13.17
C ALA A 136 8.83 -10.51 13.06
N SER A 137 7.74 -9.77 13.21
CA SER A 137 6.38 -10.29 13.04
C SER A 137 5.73 -9.66 11.82
N SER A 138 5.25 -10.48 10.89
CA SER A 138 4.56 -10.00 9.68
C SER A 138 3.32 -9.15 10.00
N CYS A 139 2.66 -9.40 11.13
CA CYS A 139 1.47 -8.66 11.55
C CYS A 139 1.72 -7.15 11.73
N ALA A 140 2.94 -6.74 12.05
CA ALA A 140 3.31 -5.34 12.27
C ALA A 140 4.26 -4.76 11.19
N CYS A 141 4.70 -5.58 10.24
CA CYS A 141 5.73 -5.22 9.24
C CYS A 141 5.20 -5.20 7.79
N SER A 142 3.88 -5.12 7.59
CA SER A 142 3.28 -5.10 6.25
C SER A 142 3.00 -3.69 5.75
N THR A 143 3.16 -3.49 4.45
CA THR A 143 2.73 -2.28 3.72
C THR A 143 2.05 -2.72 2.43
N SER A 144 0.96 -2.04 2.06
CA SER A 144 0.09 -2.47 0.96
C SER A 144 -0.45 -1.28 0.16
N LEU A 145 -0.60 -1.49 -1.14
CA LEU A 145 -1.35 -0.62 -2.05
C LEU A 145 -2.62 -1.34 -2.49
N MET A 146 -3.78 -0.69 -2.33
CA MET A 146 -5.03 -1.20 -2.86
C MET A 146 -5.47 -0.38 -4.08
N ARG A 147 -5.87 -1.08 -5.15
CA ARG A 147 -6.53 -0.48 -6.31
C ARG A 147 -8.02 -0.79 -6.19
N ILE A 148 -8.84 0.25 -6.09
CA ILE A 148 -10.29 0.13 -5.92
C ILE A 148 -10.96 0.69 -7.17
N PRO A 149 -11.78 -0.10 -7.90
CA PRO A 149 -12.51 0.40 -9.05
C PRO A 149 -13.61 1.38 -8.61
N LEU A 150 -13.69 2.53 -9.27
CA LEU A 150 -14.74 3.55 -9.02
C LEU A 150 -15.84 3.56 -10.09
N TRP A 151 -15.80 2.63 -11.06
CA TRP A 151 -16.71 2.61 -12.20
C TRP A 151 -17.85 1.60 -12.08
N HIS A 152 -17.62 0.39 -11.57
CA HIS A 152 -18.63 -0.68 -11.58
C HIS A 152 -18.63 -1.53 -10.29
N PRO A 153 -19.81 -1.87 -9.74
CA PRO A 153 -19.92 -2.72 -8.55
C PRO A 153 -19.86 -4.21 -8.91
N GLY A 154 -18.67 -4.69 -9.28
CA GLY A 154 -18.46 -6.08 -9.74
C GLY A 154 -18.83 -7.16 -8.71
N ALA A 155 -18.84 -6.84 -7.42
CA ALA A 155 -19.22 -7.78 -6.36
C ALA A 155 -20.73 -8.16 -6.38
N LEU A 156 -21.56 -7.46 -7.16
CA LEU A 156 -22.99 -7.77 -7.29
C LEU A 156 -23.26 -9.08 -8.03
N SER A 157 -22.37 -9.53 -8.91
CA SER A 157 -22.52 -10.78 -9.67
C SER A 157 -21.99 -12.02 -8.96
N SER A 158 -21.57 -11.92 -7.68
CA SER A 158 -21.09 -13.07 -6.93
C SER A 158 -22.23 -14.00 -6.51
N PHE A 159 -22.10 -15.29 -6.84
CA PHE A 159 -23.00 -16.36 -6.41
C PHE A 159 -22.83 -16.77 -4.94
N ASP A 160 -21.75 -16.34 -4.29
CA ASP A 160 -21.51 -16.59 -2.86
C ASP A 160 -22.34 -15.67 -1.95
N ARG A 161 -23.07 -14.72 -2.53
CA ARG A 161 -23.96 -13.84 -1.78
C ARG A 161 -25.15 -14.62 -1.24
N THR A 162 -25.31 -14.61 0.08
CA THR A 162 -26.48 -15.14 0.76
C THR A 162 -27.46 -14.02 1.12
N ARG A 163 -28.76 -14.28 1.00
CA ARG A 163 -29.81 -13.38 1.51
C ARG A 163 -30.62 -14.11 2.59
N PRO A 164 -30.50 -13.71 3.86
CA PRO A 164 -31.28 -14.29 4.93
C PRO A 164 -32.71 -13.75 4.87
N GLU A 165 -33.59 -14.46 4.16
CA GLU A 165 -35.05 -14.31 4.25
C GLU A 165 -35.63 -15.54 4.99
N THR A 166 -36.96 -15.62 5.14
CA THR A 166 -37.64 -16.79 5.76
C THR A 166 -37.32 -18.10 5.04
N LEU A 167 -36.89 -18.03 3.78
CA LEU A 167 -36.18 -19.08 3.05
C LEU A 167 -34.80 -18.54 2.68
N SER A 168 -33.74 -19.25 3.04
CA SER A 168 -32.37 -18.90 2.64
C SER A 168 -32.19 -19.14 1.15
N PHE A 169 -32.00 -18.08 0.36
CA PHE A 169 -31.63 -18.20 -1.05
C PHE A 169 -30.11 -18.27 -1.19
N ARG A 170 -29.60 -19.38 -1.75
CA ARG A 170 -28.19 -19.61 -2.05
C ARG A 170 -28.05 -20.09 -3.50
N TRP A 171 -27.01 -19.63 -4.18
CA TRP A 171 -26.73 -20.02 -5.57
C TRP A 171 -25.62 -21.08 -5.68
N THR A 172 -25.00 -21.43 -4.56
CA THR A 172 -24.01 -22.52 -4.42
C THR A 172 -24.53 -23.60 -3.47
N PRO A 173 -24.09 -24.87 -3.58
CA PRO A 173 -24.48 -25.92 -2.64
C PRO A 173 -24.01 -25.64 -1.21
N ASP A 174 -24.73 -26.16 -0.21
CA ASP A 174 -24.38 -25.93 1.20
C ASP A 174 -23.12 -26.67 1.67
N VAL A 175 -22.85 -27.83 1.09
CA VAL A 175 -21.70 -28.67 1.42
C VAL A 175 -21.02 -29.10 0.13
N ILE A 176 -19.77 -28.67 -0.05
CA ILE A 176 -18.84 -29.30 -1.00
C ILE A 176 -18.25 -30.49 -0.23
N GLY A 177 -18.37 -31.71 -0.76
CA GLY A 177 -17.84 -32.91 -0.10
C GLY A 177 -16.36 -32.78 0.29
N HIS A 178 -15.87 -33.66 1.17
CA HIS A 178 -14.47 -33.61 1.63
C HIS A 178 -13.52 -33.93 0.46
N CYS A 179 -12.90 -32.90 -0.11
CA CYS A 179 -11.99 -32.99 -1.26
C CYS A 179 -10.51 -32.78 -0.88
N VAL A 180 -10.17 -32.85 0.41
CA VAL A 180 -8.82 -32.55 0.90
C VAL A 180 -8.05 -33.86 1.12
N SER A 181 -6.77 -33.86 0.76
CA SER A 181 -5.86 -34.99 0.96
C SER A 181 -5.49 -35.14 2.44
N ASP A 182 -5.39 -36.38 2.91
CA ASP A 182 -4.93 -36.71 4.26
C ASP A 182 -3.40 -36.72 4.39
N GLN A 183 -2.66 -36.52 3.29
CA GLN A 183 -1.21 -36.49 3.31
C GLN A 183 -0.70 -35.22 4.03
N PRO A 184 0.20 -35.34 5.02
CA PRO A 184 0.76 -34.20 5.71
C PRO A 184 1.68 -33.38 4.79
N PHE A 185 1.72 -32.08 5.02
CA PHE A 185 2.62 -31.18 4.32
C PHE A 185 4.10 -31.55 4.57
N SER A 186 4.91 -31.57 3.52
CA SER A 186 6.37 -31.76 3.61
C SER A 186 7.11 -30.70 2.78
N TYR A 187 8.27 -30.27 3.27
CA TYR A 187 9.11 -29.25 2.63
C TYR A 187 10.59 -29.55 2.89
N ASN A 188 11.39 -29.73 1.83
CA ASN A 188 12.82 -30.00 1.91
C ASN A 188 13.60 -28.75 2.41
N GLY A 189 13.23 -27.56 1.89
CA GLY A 189 13.84 -26.30 2.29
C GLY A 189 15.30 -26.09 1.88
N SER A 190 15.91 -27.05 1.18
CA SER A 190 17.29 -26.97 0.72
C SER A 190 17.35 -26.76 -0.80
N TYR A 191 18.17 -25.82 -1.24
CA TYR A 191 18.55 -25.61 -2.64
C TYR A 191 20.07 -25.76 -2.74
N ALA A 192 20.52 -26.77 -3.48
CA ALA A 192 21.93 -27.01 -3.76
C ALA A 192 22.05 -27.39 -5.25
N GLU A 193 23.19 -27.07 -5.87
CA GLU A 193 23.49 -27.61 -7.20
C GLU A 193 23.51 -29.13 -7.13
N VAL A 194 22.78 -29.76 -8.05
CA VAL A 194 22.64 -31.22 -8.18
C VAL A 194 23.64 -31.74 -9.19
#